data_AF-A0A534A611-F1
#
_entry.id   AF-A0A534A611-F1
#
_cell.length_a   1.000
_cell.length_b   1.000
_cell.length_c   1.000
_cell.angle_alpha   90.00
_cell.angle_beta   90.00
_cell.angle_gamma   90.00
#
_symmetry.space_group_name_H-M   'P 1'
#
loop_
_entity.id
_entity.type
_entity.pdbx_description
1 polymer ?
#
loop_
_entity_poly.entity_id
_entity_poly.type
_entity_poly.pdbx_seq_one_letter_code
_entity_poly.pdbx_strand_id
1 'polypeptide(L)'
;MRWSALPAIVILVLAACVQPAAHNDAAAPAATPVPRASAGEAGTFARLNALQREAAKLTTPLAAYLFWRDQYVHGDAKEQQLIGQVLAATASELGAYDEAVQRFPYGVTHLQGKPASLPAPEDFRAVDAAQGIAELAHERRIVMINEAHHAAQTRLVTLALLPRLRAQGFTHFAAEALDERDRALATRGYPISASGTYVREPLYGDIIRTALKLGFIVVPYESTRADADTATREEEQAQHLVERIFRDQPDARLFVHAGYAHVHKRNDYLFDARPASIR
;
A
#
# COMPACT_ATOMS: atom_id res chain seq x y z
N MET A 1 -45.39 31.06 -47.78
CA MET A 1 -43.97 30.83 -47.43
C MET A 1 -43.47 31.97 -46.56
N ARG A 2 -43.46 31.81 -45.24
CA ARG A 2 -42.74 32.69 -44.30
C ARG A 2 -42.28 31.82 -43.14
N TRP A 3 -40.96 31.69 -43.02
CA TRP A 3 -40.28 30.87 -42.01
C TRP A 3 -40.13 31.70 -40.74
N SER A 4 -40.44 31.07 -39.61
CA SER A 4 -40.38 31.63 -38.26
C SER A 4 -38.93 31.77 -37.81
N ALA A 5 -38.56 32.96 -37.32
CA ALA A 5 -37.25 33.26 -36.76
C ALA A 5 -37.08 32.63 -35.36
N LEU A 6 -35.99 31.91 -35.15
CA LEU A 6 -35.47 31.51 -33.84
C LEU A 6 -34.61 32.66 -33.26
N PRO A 7 -34.69 32.97 -31.96
CA PRO A 7 -33.83 33.98 -31.36
C PRO A 7 -32.44 33.39 -31.08
N ALA A 8 -31.41 34.17 -31.40
CA ALA A 8 -30.01 33.90 -31.09
C ALA A 8 -29.77 33.88 -29.57
N ILE A 9 -29.19 32.79 -29.08
CA ILE A 9 -28.67 32.70 -27.72
C ILE A 9 -27.30 33.39 -27.70
N VAL A 10 -27.24 34.53 -27.03
CA VAL A 10 -25.99 35.23 -26.71
C VAL A 10 -25.36 34.52 -25.50
N ILE A 11 -24.23 33.84 -25.71
CA ILE A 11 -23.40 33.33 -24.62
C ILE A 11 -22.54 34.50 -24.11
N LEU A 12 -22.90 35.02 -22.94
CA LEU A 12 -22.13 36.02 -22.21
C LEU A 12 -20.93 35.33 -21.54
N VAL A 13 -19.73 35.49 -22.08
CA VAL A 13 -18.48 35.06 -21.42
C VAL A 13 -18.13 36.11 -20.36
N LEU A 14 -18.46 35.83 -19.10
CA LEU A 14 -17.97 36.59 -17.95
C LEU A 14 -16.51 36.20 -17.68
N ALA A 15 -15.59 36.99 -18.21
CA ALA A 15 -14.20 36.99 -17.77
C ALA A 15 -14.12 37.64 -16.38
N ALA A 16 -14.18 36.84 -15.32
CA ALA A 16 -13.85 37.30 -13.97
C ALA A 16 -12.32 37.22 -13.81
N CYS A 17 -11.67 38.38 -13.85
CA CYS A 17 -10.32 38.55 -13.32
C CYS A 17 -10.35 38.24 -11.82
N VAL A 18 -9.89 37.06 -11.43
CA VAL A 18 -9.56 36.77 -10.03
C VAL A 18 -8.14 37.28 -9.79
N GLN A 19 -8.03 38.35 -9.01
CA GLN A 19 -6.75 38.74 -8.40
C GLN A 19 -6.32 37.65 -7.42
N PRO A 20 -5.02 37.31 -7.34
CA PRO A 20 -4.54 36.36 -6.35
C PRO A 20 -4.71 36.96 -4.96
N ALA A 21 -5.58 36.37 -4.15
CA ALA A 21 -5.62 36.62 -2.72
C ALA A 21 -4.31 36.10 -2.12
N ALA A 22 -3.54 37.00 -1.50
CA ALA A 22 -2.34 36.66 -0.74
C ALA A 22 -2.68 35.52 0.25
N HIS A 23 -2.14 34.33 -0.02
CA HIS A 23 -2.20 33.24 0.93
C HIS A 23 -1.27 33.58 2.09
N ASN A 24 -1.87 33.71 3.27
CA ASN A 24 -1.14 33.76 4.51
C ASN A 24 -0.61 32.34 4.74
N ASP A 25 0.66 32.10 4.39
CA ASP A 25 1.37 30.86 4.72
C ASP A 25 1.51 30.78 6.24
N ALA A 26 0.49 30.24 6.91
CA ALA A 26 0.64 29.74 8.26
C ALA A 26 1.61 28.57 8.18
N ALA A 27 2.87 28.83 8.54
CA ALA A 27 3.94 27.85 8.55
C ALA A 27 3.48 26.56 9.26
N ALA A 28 3.55 25.44 8.55
CA ALA A 28 3.41 24.13 9.15
C ALA A 28 4.42 24.00 10.31
N PRO A 29 4.05 23.37 11.45
CA PRO A 29 4.98 23.20 12.56
C PRO A 29 6.24 22.49 12.08
N ALA A 30 7.38 23.15 12.24
CA ALA A 30 8.68 22.65 11.81
C ALA A 30 9.00 21.36 12.56
N ALA A 31 9.29 20.29 11.82
CA ALA A 31 9.79 19.04 12.39
C ALA A 31 11.16 19.28 13.03
N THR A 32 11.42 18.63 14.16
CA THR A 32 12.72 18.68 14.85
C THR A 32 13.82 18.07 13.97
N PRO A 33 15.00 18.71 13.84
CA PRO A 33 16.10 18.16 13.03
C PRO A 33 16.60 16.82 13.58
N VAL A 34 16.59 15.78 12.77
CA VAL A 34 17.21 14.48 13.11
C VAL A 34 18.71 14.54 12.78
N PRO A 35 19.63 14.19 13.71
CA PRO A 35 21.08 14.23 13.48
C PRO A 35 21.50 13.37 12.28
N ARG A 36 22.36 13.92 11.42
CA ARG A 36 22.89 13.26 10.21
C ARG A 36 24.21 12.55 10.56
N ALA A 37 24.18 11.23 10.70
CA ALA A 37 25.39 10.40 10.74
C ALA A 37 25.51 9.64 9.41
N SER A 38 26.68 9.69 8.77
CA SER A 38 26.99 8.82 7.63
C SER A 38 27.15 7.39 8.17
N ALA A 39 26.24 6.49 7.81
CA ALA A 39 26.28 5.14 8.34
C ALA A 39 26.05 4.11 7.23
N GLY A 40 26.67 2.93 7.38
CA GLY A 40 26.37 1.76 6.56
C GLY A 40 24.90 1.36 6.64
N GLU A 41 24.48 0.29 5.95
CA GLU A 41 23.06 -0.09 5.80
C GLU A 41 22.27 -0.12 7.11
N ALA A 42 22.84 -0.67 8.18
CA ALA A 42 22.22 -0.69 9.51
C ALA A 42 21.87 0.73 10.04
N GLY A 43 22.72 1.73 9.76
CA GLY A 43 22.42 3.10 10.15
C GLY A 43 21.47 3.83 9.20
N THR A 44 21.42 3.43 7.92
CA THR A 44 20.39 3.91 6.97
C THR A 44 18.99 3.48 7.43
N PHE A 45 18.80 2.21 7.81
CA PHE A 45 17.53 1.72 8.36
C PHE A 45 17.18 2.35 9.70
N ALA A 46 18.15 2.49 10.62
CA ALA A 46 17.91 3.16 11.89
C ALA A 46 17.46 4.62 11.70
N ARG A 47 18.04 5.33 10.72
CA ARG A 47 17.62 6.68 10.35
C ARG A 47 16.23 6.70 9.73
N LEU A 48 15.90 5.79 8.81
CA LEU A 48 14.55 5.69 8.24
C LEU A 48 13.50 5.48 9.33
N ASN A 49 13.75 4.59 10.29
CA ASN A 49 12.87 4.36 11.43
C ASN A 49 12.70 5.62 12.30
N ALA A 50 13.77 6.42 12.47
CA ALA A 50 13.68 7.70 13.16
C ALA A 50 12.81 8.71 12.39
N LEU A 51 13.00 8.84 11.08
CA LEU A 51 12.19 9.71 10.23
C LEU A 51 10.72 9.28 10.23
N GLN A 52 10.44 7.97 10.24
CA GLN A 52 9.08 7.46 10.30
C GLN A 52 8.39 7.78 11.62
N ARG A 53 9.11 7.78 12.76
CA ARG A 53 8.57 8.26 14.04
C ARG A 53 8.25 9.75 14.03
N GLU A 54 9.05 10.58 13.35
CA GLU A 54 8.75 12.00 13.18
C GLU A 54 7.53 12.20 12.26
N ALA A 55 7.48 11.50 11.13
CA ALA A 55 6.35 11.55 10.20
C ALA A 55 5.03 11.10 10.85
N ALA A 56 5.07 10.12 11.76
CA ALA A 56 3.90 9.63 12.48
C ALA A 56 3.26 10.68 13.42
N LYS A 57 3.99 11.74 13.78
CA LYS A 57 3.44 12.87 14.56
C LYS A 57 2.65 13.85 13.69
N LEU A 58 2.78 13.76 12.37
CA LEU A 58 2.11 14.65 11.42
C LEU A 58 0.65 14.20 11.25
N THR A 59 -0.27 15.16 11.34
CA THR A 59 -1.70 14.89 11.43
C THR A 59 -2.40 14.82 10.07
N THR A 60 -1.73 15.20 8.98
CA THR A 60 -2.30 15.18 7.62
C THR A 60 -1.41 14.44 6.64
N PRO A 61 -2.00 13.73 5.64
CA PRO A 61 -1.23 13.11 4.56
C PRO A 61 -0.35 14.12 3.80
N LEU A 62 -0.82 15.35 3.60
CA LEU A 62 -0.05 16.39 2.93
C LEU A 62 1.19 16.81 3.73
N ALA A 63 1.08 16.96 5.04
CA ALA A 63 2.22 17.26 5.89
C ALA A 63 3.26 16.12 5.84
N ALA A 64 2.81 14.86 5.90
CA ALA A 64 3.69 13.70 5.76
C ALA A 64 4.39 13.66 4.40
N TYR A 65 3.67 13.92 3.31
CA TYR A 65 4.25 14.01 1.97
C TYR A 65 5.33 15.11 1.88
N LEU A 66 5.03 16.32 2.37
CA LEU A 66 5.97 17.44 2.34
C LEU A 66 7.22 17.15 3.18
N PHE A 67 7.06 16.50 4.33
CA PHE A 67 8.17 16.02 5.16
C PHE A 67 9.05 15.04 4.39
N TRP A 68 8.47 13.97 3.82
CA TRP A 68 9.25 12.98 3.07
C TRP A 68 9.91 13.58 1.83
N ARG A 69 9.27 14.53 1.16
CA ARG A 69 9.84 15.27 0.03
C ARG A 69 11.08 16.06 0.46
N ASP A 70 11.02 16.75 1.60
CA ASP A 70 12.16 17.47 2.16
C ASP A 70 13.31 16.52 2.54
N GLN A 71 13.00 15.41 3.21
CA GLN A 71 14.00 14.41 3.58
C GLN A 71 14.65 13.76 2.37
N TYR A 72 13.89 13.54 1.28
CA TYR A 72 14.41 13.00 0.02
C TYR A 72 15.46 13.93 -0.62
N VAL A 73 15.16 15.23 -0.69
CA VAL A 73 16.06 16.23 -1.30
C VAL A 73 17.40 16.30 -0.57
N HIS A 74 17.39 16.09 0.75
CA HIS A 74 18.59 16.18 1.60
C HIS A 74 19.23 14.84 1.96
N GLY A 75 18.67 13.73 1.47
CA GLY A 75 19.20 12.39 1.71
C GLY A 75 20.38 12.08 0.80
N ASP A 76 21.29 11.22 1.27
CA ASP A 76 22.29 10.60 0.39
C ASP A 76 21.65 9.58 -0.58
N ALA A 77 22.43 8.99 -1.48
CA ALA A 77 21.90 8.06 -2.49
C ALA A 77 21.19 6.83 -1.90
N LYS A 78 21.66 6.29 -0.77
CA LYS A 78 21.03 5.13 -0.11
C LYS A 78 19.74 5.56 0.60
N GLU A 79 19.78 6.72 1.25
CA GLU A 79 18.61 7.31 1.89
C GLU A 79 17.52 7.65 0.87
N GLN A 80 17.90 8.22 -0.27
CA GLN A 80 16.97 8.52 -1.37
C GLN A 80 16.29 7.27 -1.90
N GLN A 81 16.97 6.12 -1.97
CA GLN A 81 16.33 4.86 -2.37
C GLN A 81 15.25 4.42 -1.39
N LEU A 82 15.50 4.48 -0.07
CA LEU A 82 14.50 4.08 0.93
C LEU A 82 13.39 5.13 1.09
N ILE A 83 13.75 6.40 1.22
CA ILE A 83 12.81 7.52 1.34
C ILE A 83 11.95 7.62 0.07
N GLY A 84 12.52 7.38 -1.11
CA GLY A 84 11.79 7.41 -2.38
C GLY A 84 10.62 6.42 -2.40
N GLN A 85 10.78 5.23 -1.81
CA GLN A 85 9.68 4.27 -1.67
C GLN A 85 8.55 4.82 -0.79
N VAL A 86 8.90 5.39 0.37
CA VAL A 86 7.93 5.96 1.32
C VAL A 86 7.24 7.20 0.75
N LEU A 87 8.00 8.06 0.07
CA LEU A 87 7.48 9.25 -0.60
C LEU A 87 6.48 8.87 -1.70
N ALA A 88 6.80 7.86 -2.51
CA ALA A 88 5.90 7.35 -3.54
C ALA A 88 4.61 6.75 -2.93
N ALA A 89 4.72 5.97 -1.85
CA ALA A 89 3.55 5.48 -1.12
C ALA A 89 2.69 6.64 -0.55
N THR A 90 3.33 7.68 -0.01
CA THR A 90 2.60 8.85 0.53
C THR A 90 1.96 9.69 -0.57
N ALA A 91 2.56 9.76 -1.77
CA ALA A 91 1.93 10.39 -2.94
C ALA A 91 0.67 9.62 -3.37
N SER A 92 0.70 8.28 -3.31
CA SER A 92 -0.47 7.43 -3.55
C SER A 92 -1.60 7.71 -2.54
N GLU A 93 -1.27 7.91 -1.25
CA GLU A 93 -2.24 8.32 -0.23
C GLU A 93 -2.93 9.67 -0.53
N LEU A 94 -2.25 10.57 -1.25
CA LEU A 94 -2.80 11.85 -1.70
C LEU A 94 -3.65 11.75 -2.98
N GLY A 95 -3.73 10.56 -3.59
CA GLY A 95 -4.35 10.37 -4.91
C GLY A 95 -3.48 10.85 -6.08
N ALA A 96 -2.21 11.19 -5.83
CA ALA A 96 -1.25 11.56 -6.86
C ALA A 96 -0.65 10.29 -7.51
N TYR A 97 -1.50 9.45 -8.10
CA TYR A 97 -1.12 8.11 -8.55
C TYR A 97 -0.04 8.11 -9.65
N ASP A 98 -0.13 9.02 -10.62
CA ASP A 98 0.89 9.13 -11.68
C ASP A 98 2.26 9.49 -11.11
N GLU A 99 2.29 10.42 -10.15
CA GLU A 99 3.51 10.83 -9.45
C GLU A 99 4.07 9.68 -8.62
N ALA A 100 3.21 8.96 -7.89
CA ALA A 100 3.61 7.82 -7.08
C ALA A 100 4.31 6.73 -7.92
N VAL A 101 3.75 6.40 -9.09
CA VAL A 101 4.34 5.43 -10.04
C VAL A 101 5.65 5.95 -10.63
N GLN A 102 5.70 7.21 -11.07
CA GLN A 102 6.90 7.77 -11.71
C GLN A 102 8.08 7.96 -10.75
N ARG A 103 7.81 8.22 -9.46
CA ARG A 103 8.84 8.47 -8.45
C ARG A 103 9.38 7.22 -7.78
N PHE A 104 8.71 6.08 -7.94
CA PHE A 104 9.11 4.88 -7.22
C PHE A 104 10.52 4.46 -7.67
N PRO A 105 11.49 4.31 -6.73
CA PRO A 105 12.91 4.17 -7.09
C PRO A 105 13.26 2.82 -7.71
N TYR A 106 12.33 1.86 -7.70
CA TYR A 106 12.51 0.54 -8.29
C TYR A 106 11.45 0.26 -9.37
N GLY A 107 11.79 0.44 -10.63
CA GLY A 107 10.86 0.15 -11.71
C GLY A 107 11.40 0.59 -13.07
N VAL A 108 11.11 -0.24 -14.08
CA VAL A 108 11.29 -0.16 -15.56
C VAL A 108 12.51 0.53 -16.19
N THR A 109 13.13 1.57 -15.62
CA THR A 109 14.29 2.24 -16.24
C THR A 109 15.58 1.41 -16.20
N HIS A 110 15.63 0.33 -15.41
CA HIS A 110 16.84 -0.48 -15.23
C HIS A 110 16.60 -2.00 -15.20
N LEU A 111 15.61 -2.52 -15.92
CA LEU A 111 15.60 -3.98 -16.22
C LEU A 111 16.80 -4.31 -17.11
N GLN A 112 17.94 -4.56 -16.50
CA GLN A 112 19.10 -5.11 -17.19
C GLN A 112 18.90 -6.62 -17.32
N GLY A 113 18.60 -7.06 -18.55
CA GLY A 113 18.45 -8.47 -18.87
C GLY A 113 17.89 -8.68 -20.26
N LYS A 114 18.11 -9.86 -20.82
CA LYS A 114 17.36 -10.31 -21.99
C LYS A 114 15.93 -10.57 -21.52
N PRO A 115 14.89 -9.94 -22.12
CA PRO A 115 13.51 -10.29 -21.82
C PRO A 115 13.35 -11.80 -21.92
N ALA A 116 12.73 -12.42 -20.90
CA ALA A 116 12.30 -13.80 -21.05
C ALA A 116 11.38 -13.87 -22.27
N SER A 117 11.49 -14.94 -23.06
CA SER A 117 10.54 -15.15 -24.15
C SER A 117 9.14 -15.13 -23.55
N LEU A 118 8.30 -14.20 -24.01
CA LEU A 118 6.91 -14.20 -23.63
C LEU A 118 6.28 -15.50 -24.19
N PRO A 119 5.41 -16.15 -23.42
CA PRO A 119 4.65 -17.27 -23.95
C PRO A 119 3.88 -16.88 -25.22
N ALA A 120 3.73 -17.81 -26.15
CA ALA A 120 2.95 -17.57 -27.35
C ALA A 120 1.46 -17.45 -26.97
N PRO A 121 0.73 -16.40 -27.39
CA PRO A 121 -0.67 -16.22 -27.01
C PRO A 121 -1.57 -17.42 -27.32
N GLU A 122 -1.26 -18.16 -28.39
CA GLU A 122 -1.95 -19.40 -28.79
C GLU A 122 -1.84 -20.55 -27.77
N ASP A 123 -0.82 -20.54 -26.91
CA ASP A 123 -0.63 -21.53 -25.85
C ASP A 123 -1.50 -21.24 -24.62
N PHE A 124 -2.16 -20.07 -24.57
CA PHE A 124 -2.88 -19.59 -23.38
C PHE A 124 -4.29 -19.13 -23.71
N ARG A 125 -5.20 -19.32 -22.76
CA ARG A 125 -6.55 -18.76 -22.83
C ARG A 125 -6.68 -17.59 -21.86
N ALA A 126 -7.00 -16.42 -22.38
CA ALA A 126 -7.34 -15.27 -21.55
C ALA A 126 -8.61 -15.55 -20.72
N VAL A 127 -8.56 -15.24 -19.43
CA VAL A 127 -9.68 -15.35 -18.48
C VAL A 127 -9.73 -14.10 -17.62
N ASP A 128 -10.88 -13.83 -17.01
CA ASP A 128 -10.98 -12.81 -15.96
C ASP A 128 -10.03 -13.17 -14.81
N ALA A 129 -9.13 -12.26 -14.44
CA ALA A 129 -8.07 -12.55 -13.48
C ALA A 129 -8.64 -12.92 -12.10
N ALA A 130 -9.67 -12.20 -11.63
CA ALA A 130 -10.28 -12.47 -10.32
C ALA A 130 -11.01 -13.82 -10.31
N GLN A 131 -11.70 -14.17 -11.40
CA GLN A 131 -12.31 -15.49 -11.58
C GLN A 131 -11.25 -16.59 -11.62
N GLY A 132 -10.22 -16.48 -12.46
CA GLY A 132 -9.18 -17.50 -12.59
C GLY A 132 -8.43 -17.73 -11.28
N ILE A 133 -8.09 -16.67 -10.55
CA ILE A 133 -7.47 -16.79 -9.21
C ILE A 133 -8.43 -17.46 -8.23
N ALA A 134 -9.72 -17.10 -8.24
CA ALA A 134 -10.71 -17.74 -7.37
C ALA A 134 -10.89 -19.23 -7.70
N GLU A 135 -10.88 -19.63 -8.97
CA GLU A 135 -10.92 -21.05 -9.37
C GLU A 135 -9.70 -21.81 -8.84
N LEU A 136 -8.50 -21.26 -9.00
CA LEU A 136 -7.27 -21.83 -8.45
C LEU A 136 -7.27 -21.89 -6.91
N ALA A 137 -7.93 -20.93 -6.25
CA ALA A 137 -8.04 -20.86 -4.80
C ALA A 137 -8.94 -21.94 -4.21
N HIS A 138 -9.84 -22.55 -4.99
CA HIS A 138 -10.80 -23.54 -4.49
C HIS A 138 -10.14 -24.69 -3.73
N GLU A 139 -9.01 -25.18 -4.25
CA GLU A 139 -8.21 -26.26 -3.68
C GLU A 139 -7.09 -25.77 -2.74
N ARG A 140 -7.14 -24.51 -2.30
CA ARG A 140 -6.12 -23.89 -1.45
C ARG A 140 -6.75 -23.39 -0.15
N ARG A 141 -6.03 -23.61 0.94
CA ARG A 141 -6.38 -23.07 2.26
C ARG A 141 -5.87 -21.66 2.46
N ILE A 142 -4.71 -21.33 1.90
CA ILE A 142 -4.09 -20.02 2.02
C ILE A 142 -3.91 -19.46 0.62
N VAL A 143 -4.40 -18.24 0.42
CA VAL A 143 -4.15 -17.43 -0.78
C VAL A 143 -3.44 -16.18 -0.31
N MET A 144 -2.32 -15.85 -0.93
CA MET A 144 -1.56 -14.64 -0.65
C MET A 144 -1.48 -13.82 -1.92
N ILE A 145 -1.79 -12.53 -1.84
CA ILE A 145 -1.66 -11.60 -2.95
C ILE A 145 -0.71 -10.47 -2.59
N ASN A 146 0.15 -10.13 -3.55
CA ASN A 146 1.04 -9.00 -3.44
C ASN A 146 0.33 -7.70 -3.85
N GLU A 147 0.76 -6.60 -3.25
CA GLU A 147 0.41 -5.25 -3.65
C GLU A 147 1.68 -4.39 -3.72
N ALA A 148 1.62 -3.29 -4.46
CA ALA A 148 2.68 -2.31 -4.50
C ALA A 148 2.19 -1.03 -3.82
N HIS A 149 2.80 -0.67 -2.68
CA HIS A 149 2.34 0.43 -1.82
C HIS A 149 2.17 1.78 -2.55
N HIS A 150 2.95 2.00 -3.61
CA HIS A 150 2.92 3.22 -4.42
C HIS A 150 1.94 3.16 -5.60
N ALA A 151 1.42 1.97 -5.94
CA ALA A 151 0.62 1.71 -7.13
C ALA A 151 -0.75 1.13 -6.70
N ALA A 152 -1.63 2.02 -6.25
CA ALA A 152 -2.94 1.67 -5.70
C ALA A 152 -3.79 0.80 -6.64
N GLN A 153 -3.61 0.90 -7.96
CA GLN A 153 -4.30 0.03 -8.92
C GLN A 153 -4.09 -1.47 -8.67
N THR A 154 -2.97 -1.87 -8.09
CA THR A 154 -2.69 -3.28 -7.74
C THR A 154 -3.67 -3.83 -6.70
N ARG A 155 -4.24 -2.94 -5.86
CA ARG A 155 -5.20 -3.28 -4.80
C ARG A 155 -6.58 -3.66 -5.34
N LEU A 156 -6.91 -3.27 -6.58
CA LEU A 156 -8.19 -3.60 -7.21
C LEU A 156 -8.42 -5.11 -7.36
N VAL A 157 -7.36 -5.90 -7.58
CA VAL A 157 -7.49 -7.36 -7.59
C VAL A 157 -7.91 -7.90 -6.22
N THR A 158 -7.35 -7.36 -5.13
CA THR A 158 -7.75 -7.77 -3.78
C THR A 158 -9.23 -7.48 -3.54
N LEU A 159 -9.70 -6.28 -3.91
CA LEU A 159 -11.12 -5.91 -3.83
C LEU A 159 -12.02 -6.86 -4.63
N ALA A 160 -11.61 -7.24 -5.84
CA ALA A 160 -12.36 -8.18 -6.67
C ALA A 160 -12.37 -9.61 -6.08
N LEU A 161 -11.30 -10.02 -5.40
CA LEU A 161 -11.18 -11.36 -4.81
C LEU A 161 -11.95 -11.53 -3.51
N LEU A 162 -12.04 -10.49 -2.67
CA LEU A 162 -12.71 -10.56 -1.36
C LEU A 162 -14.09 -11.26 -1.39
N PRO A 163 -15.08 -10.82 -2.21
CA PRO A 163 -16.39 -11.49 -2.25
C PRO A 163 -16.33 -12.91 -2.80
N ARG A 164 -15.44 -13.17 -3.77
CA ARG A 164 -15.28 -14.49 -4.41
C ARG A 164 -14.69 -15.51 -3.43
N LEU A 165 -13.61 -15.15 -2.75
CA LEU A 165 -12.97 -16.00 -1.75
C LEU A 165 -13.88 -16.16 -0.52
N ARG A 166 -14.63 -15.13 -0.13
CA ARG A 166 -15.63 -15.27 0.94
C ARG A 166 -16.66 -16.35 0.60
N ALA A 167 -17.20 -16.32 -0.62
CA ALA A 167 -18.16 -17.32 -1.10
C ALA A 167 -17.59 -18.74 -1.15
N GLN A 168 -16.26 -18.88 -1.28
CA GLN A 168 -15.57 -20.17 -1.21
C GLN A 168 -15.23 -20.61 0.23
N GLY A 169 -15.67 -19.88 1.25
CA GLY A 169 -15.46 -20.26 2.65
C GLY A 169 -14.13 -19.76 3.23
N PHE A 170 -13.45 -18.79 2.60
CA PHE A 170 -12.41 -18.05 3.29
C PHE A 170 -13.03 -17.25 4.44
N THR A 171 -12.48 -17.42 5.64
CA THR A 171 -13.02 -16.87 6.90
C THR A 171 -12.17 -15.76 7.45
N HIS A 172 -10.86 -15.78 7.18
CA HIS A 172 -9.89 -14.82 7.71
C HIS A 172 -9.29 -14.00 6.57
N PHE A 173 -9.12 -12.71 6.82
CA PHE A 173 -8.41 -11.80 5.94
C PHE A 173 -7.28 -11.15 6.73
N ALA A 174 -6.03 -11.44 6.39
CA ALA A 174 -4.87 -10.81 7.01
C ALA A 174 -4.32 -9.72 6.09
N ALA A 175 -4.05 -8.53 6.64
CA ALA A 175 -3.56 -7.41 5.86
C ALA A 175 -2.33 -6.78 6.52
N GLU A 176 -1.29 -6.55 5.73
CA GLU A 176 -0.01 -6.03 6.19
C GLU A 176 -0.16 -4.62 6.76
N ALA A 177 0.66 -4.29 7.75
CA ALA A 177 0.72 -2.96 8.33
C ALA A 177 -0.54 -2.49 9.06
N LEU A 178 -1.52 -3.38 9.30
CA LEU A 178 -2.56 -3.13 10.30
C LEU A 178 -1.95 -3.15 11.71
N ASP A 179 -2.31 -2.16 12.50
CA ASP A 179 -1.86 -2.00 13.88
C ASP A 179 -2.74 -2.81 14.83
N GLU A 180 -2.14 -3.76 15.54
CA GLU A 180 -2.87 -4.59 16.49
C GLU A 180 -3.44 -3.83 17.69
N ARG A 181 -2.98 -2.61 17.95
CA ARG A 181 -3.49 -1.76 19.04
C ARG A 181 -4.89 -1.24 18.75
N ASP A 182 -5.33 -1.21 17.49
CA ASP A 182 -6.70 -0.84 17.12
C ASP A 182 -7.68 -2.00 17.33
N ARG A 183 -7.99 -2.27 18.60
CA ARG A 183 -8.95 -3.31 19.00
C ARG A 183 -10.40 -3.00 18.60
N ALA A 184 -10.68 -1.77 18.19
CA ALA A 184 -12.03 -1.33 17.83
C ALA A 184 -12.33 -1.44 16.32
N LEU A 185 -11.35 -1.83 15.48
CA LEU A 185 -11.49 -1.88 14.02
C LEU A 185 -12.75 -2.64 13.56
N ALA A 186 -12.93 -3.86 14.07
CA ALA A 186 -14.04 -4.73 13.66
C ALA A 186 -15.40 -4.16 14.10
N THR A 187 -15.52 -3.73 15.35
CA THR A 187 -16.76 -3.13 15.89
C THR A 187 -17.10 -1.81 15.20
N ARG A 188 -16.09 -1.02 14.87
CA ARG A 188 -16.25 0.25 14.16
C ARG A 188 -16.61 0.05 12.68
N GLY A 189 -16.16 -1.05 12.07
CA GLY A 189 -16.47 -1.40 10.68
C GLY A 189 -15.63 -0.68 9.63
N TYR A 190 -14.69 0.18 10.04
CA TYR A 190 -13.81 0.92 9.13
C TYR A 190 -12.48 1.31 9.79
N PRO A 191 -11.39 1.40 8.99
CA PRO A 191 -10.10 1.86 9.49
C PRO A 191 -10.10 3.38 9.71
N ILE A 192 -9.29 3.82 10.66
CA ILE A 192 -8.91 5.21 10.91
C ILE A 192 -7.40 5.33 10.69
N SER A 193 -6.84 6.55 10.70
CA SER A 193 -5.40 6.77 10.48
C SER A 193 -4.49 5.99 11.45
N ALA A 194 -4.98 5.63 12.64
CA ALA A 194 -4.27 4.84 13.64
C ALA A 194 -4.44 3.31 13.45
N SER A 195 -5.26 2.85 12.50
CA SER A 195 -5.48 1.43 12.23
C SER A 195 -4.32 0.76 11.51
N GLY A 196 -3.38 1.53 10.94
CA GLY A 196 -2.25 1.00 10.21
C GLY A 196 -1.54 2.02 9.32
N THR A 197 -0.43 1.61 8.72
CA THR A 197 0.42 2.53 7.93
C THR A 197 -0.24 2.94 6.62
N TYR A 198 -0.81 1.99 5.87
CA TYR A 198 -1.30 2.19 4.50
C TYR A 198 -2.80 2.50 4.40
N VAL A 199 -3.52 2.50 5.53
CA VAL A 199 -4.98 2.67 5.58
C VAL A 199 -5.46 4.06 5.14
N ARG A 200 -4.55 5.03 5.00
CA ARG A 200 -4.86 6.38 4.51
C ARG A 200 -5.06 6.41 2.99
N GLU A 201 -4.56 5.41 2.26
CA GLU A 201 -4.85 5.30 0.84
C GLU A 201 -6.28 4.75 0.65
N PRO A 202 -7.12 5.41 -0.19
CA PRO A 202 -8.53 5.07 -0.34
C PRO A 202 -8.84 3.59 -0.61
N LEU A 203 -8.14 2.95 -1.56
CA LEU A 203 -8.43 1.56 -1.95
C LEU A 203 -8.01 0.56 -0.87
N TYR A 204 -6.93 0.82 -0.14
CA TYR A 204 -6.59 0.01 1.04
C TYR A 204 -7.67 0.13 2.12
N GLY A 205 -8.15 1.35 2.38
CA GLY A 205 -9.28 1.56 3.27
C GLY A 205 -10.54 0.79 2.85
N ASP A 206 -10.82 0.76 1.54
CA ASP A 206 -11.93 0.00 0.97
C ASP A 206 -11.75 -1.51 1.08
N ILE A 207 -10.53 -2.03 0.96
CA ILE A 207 -10.23 -3.46 1.19
C ILE A 207 -10.66 -3.84 2.61
N ILE A 208 -10.25 -3.06 3.62
CA ILE A 208 -10.57 -3.34 5.02
C ILE A 208 -12.09 -3.24 5.26
N ARG A 209 -12.73 -2.16 4.79
CA ARG A 209 -14.20 -1.99 4.89
C ARG A 209 -14.95 -3.15 4.24
N THR A 210 -14.52 -3.56 3.05
CA THR A 210 -15.15 -4.64 2.28
C THR A 210 -14.97 -5.98 2.98
N ALA A 211 -13.78 -6.29 3.49
CA ALA A 211 -13.52 -7.50 4.24
C ALA A 211 -14.43 -7.60 5.49
N LEU A 212 -14.51 -6.51 6.27
CA LEU A 212 -15.39 -6.43 7.44
C LEU A 212 -16.87 -6.61 7.06
N LYS A 213 -17.34 -5.91 6.02
CA LYS A 213 -18.72 -5.99 5.52
C LYS A 213 -19.10 -7.40 5.06
N LEU A 214 -18.15 -8.13 4.47
CA LEU A 214 -18.33 -9.52 4.04
C LEU A 214 -18.24 -10.53 5.20
N GLY A 215 -17.94 -10.07 6.41
CA GLY A 215 -17.85 -10.91 7.60
C GLY A 215 -16.57 -11.72 7.68
N PHE A 216 -15.47 -11.24 7.08
CA PHE A 216 -14.15 -11.78 7.39
C PHE A 216 -13.72 -11.41 8.80
N ILE A 217 -12.99 -12.30 9.45
CA ILE A 217 -12.18 -11.97 10.61
C ILE A 217 -10.92 -11.28 10.09
N VAL A 218 -10.82 -9.97 10.27
CA VAL A 218 -9.65 -9.18 9.84
C VAL A 218 -8.54 -9.33 10.88
N VAL A 219 -7.36 -9.80 10.45
CA VAL A 219 -6.24 -10.15 11.33
C VAL A 219 -5.04 -9.24 11.04
N PRO A 220 -4.63 -8.38 11.98
CA PRO A 220 -3.33 -7.72 11.90
C PRO A 220 -2.24 -8.77 12.13
N TYR A 221 -1.24 -8.82 11.25
CA TYR A 221 -0.12 -9.76 11.36
C TYR A 221 1.25 -9.08 11.38
N GLU A 222 1.30 -7.75 11.28
CA GLU A 222 2.53 -6.97 11.33
C GLU A 222 3.36 -7.25 12.59
N SER A 223 4.69 -7.13 12.50
CA SER A 223 5.57 -7.18 13.68
C SER A 223 5.18 -6.09 14.67
N THR A 224 5.15 -6.45 15.95
CA THR A 224 4.84 -5.51 17.05
C THR A 224 6.08 -4.74 17.51
N ARG A 225 7.26 -5.12 17.02
CA ARG A 225 8.55 -4.54 17.38
C ARG A 225 8.96 -3.48 16.38
N ALA A 226 9.07 -2.25 16.88
CA ALA A 226 9.48 -1.09 16.08
C ALA A 226 10.95 -1.14 15.62
N ASP A 227 11.77 -2.04 16.18
CA ASP A 227 13.20 -2.20 15.90
C ASP A 227 13.53 -3.52 15.19
N ALA A 228 12.53 -4.31 14.79
CA ALA A 228 12.75 -5.54 14.07
C ALA A 228 13.48 -5.28 12.74
N ASP A 229 14.54 -6.04 12.48
CA ASP A 229 15.13 -6.11 11.15
C ASP A 229 14.23 -6.89 10.19
N THR A 230 14.57 -6.89 8.91
CA THR A 230 13.76 -7.55 7.87
C THR A 230 13.51 -9.02 8.19
N ALA A 231 14.55 -9.78 8.57
CA ALA A 231 14.44 -11.21 8.81
C ALA A 231 13.54 -11.55 10.01
N THR A 232 13.68 -10.78 11.09
CA THR A 232 12.84 -10.86 12.29
C THR A 232 11.40 -10.51 11.95
N ARG A 233 11.18 -9.43 11.18
CA ARG A 233 9.85 -9.01 10.76
C ARG A 233 9.14 -10.07 9.93
N GLU A 234 9.80 -10.70 8.95
CA GLU A 234 9.21 -11.81 8.17
C GLU A 234 8.80 -13.00 9.06
N GLU A 235 9.66 -13.36 10.03
CA GLU A 235 9.41 -14.47 10.94
C GLU A 235 8.22 -14.17 11.86
N GLU A 236 8.21 -13.01 12.51
CA GLU A 236 7.12 -12.60 13.40
C GLU A 236 5.80 -12.47 12.65
N GLN A 237 5.82 -11.98 11.41
CA GLN A 237 4.63 -11.94 10.55
C GLN A 237 4.05 -13.33 10.29
N ALA A 238 4.88 -14.33 10.00
CA ALA A 238 4.44 -15.71 9.81
C ALA A 238 3.91 -16.32 11.13
N GLN A 239 4.64 -16.12 12.24
CA GLN A 239 4.25 -16.59 13.57
C GLN A 239 2.89 -16.02 14.00
N HIS A 240 2.66 -14.74 13.77
CA HIS A 240 1.37 -14.11 14.07
C HIS A 240 0.20 -14.75 13.32
N LEU A 241 0.39 -15.13 12.05
CA LEU A 241 -0.66 -15.86 11.32
C LEU A 241 -0.96 -17.21 11.96
N VAL A 242 0.06 -17.95 12.39
CA VAL A 242 -0.11 -19.23 13.10
C VAL A 242 -0.84 -19.02 14.43
N GLU A 243 -0.33 -18.13 15.27
CA GLU A 243 -0.84 -17.93 16.63
C GLU A 243 -2.26 -17.36 16.67
N ARG A 244 -2.58 -16.45 15.76
CA ARG A 244 -3.87 -15.72 15.75
C ARG A 244 -4.96 -16.45 14.96
N ILE A 245 -4.59 -17.44 14.14
CA ILE A 245 -5.52 -18.15 13.26
C ILE A 245 -5.39 -19.65 13.46
N PHE A 246 -4.26 -20.23 13.04
CA PHE A 246 -4.16 -21.69 12.86
C PHE A 246 -3.99 -22.48 14.15
N ARG A 247 -3.50 -21.86 15.24
CA ARG A 247 -3.42 -22.51 16.55
C ARG A 247 -4.79 -22.98 17.03
N ASP A 248 -5.80 -22.13 16.88
CA ASP A 248 -7.15 -22.39 17.40
C ASP A 248 -8.09 -22.87 16.28
N GLN A 249 -7.81 -22.53 15.01
CA GLN A 249 -8.58 -22.91 13.83
C GLN A 249 -7.66 -23.53 12.77
N PRO A 250 -7.18 -24.78 12.99
CA PRO A 250 -6.18 -25.41 12.14
C PRO A 250 -6.65 -25.68 10.71
N ASP A 251 -7.95 -25.57 10.42
CA ASP A 251 -8.55 -25.74 9.09
C ASP A 251 -9.06 -24.42 8.47
N ALA A 252 -8.75 -23.27 9.10
CA ALA A 252 -9.15 -21.97 8.59
C ALA A 252 -8.67 -21.76 7.14
N ARG A 253 -9.49 -21.05 6.37
CA ARG A 253 -9.13 -20.59 5.02
C ARG A 253 -8.81 -19.10 5.09
N LEU A 254 -7.57 -18.77 4.72
CA LEU A 254 -6.95 -17.47 4.93
C LEU A 254 -6.63 -16.79 3.59
N PHE A 255 -7.07 -15.53 3.46
CA PHE A 255 -6.63 -14.63 2.40
C PHE A 255 -5.67 -13.58 2.98
N VAL A 256 -4.45 -13.48 2.44
CA VAL A 256 -3.42 -12.55 2.90
C VAL A 256 -3.17 -11.48 1.84
N HIS A 257 -3.17 -10.22 2.25
CA HIS A 257 -2.79 -9.06 1.45
C HIS A 257 -1.48 -8.48 1.98
N ALA A 258 -0.43 -8.50 1.15
CA ALA A 258 0.92 -8.14 1.57
C ALA A 258 1.67 -7.32 0.52
N GLY A 259 2.60 -6.49 0.95
CA GLY A 259 3.48 -5.69 0.12
C GLY A 259 4.54 -6.52 -0.60
N TYR A 260 4.74 -6.24 -1.88
CA TYR A 260 5.87 -6.70 -2.68
C TYR A 260 6.33 -8.12 -2.39
N ALA A 261 7.43 -8.19 -1.64
CA ALA A 261 8.33 -9.31 -1.55
C ALA A 261 7.95 -10.30 -0.45
N HIS A 262 7.02 -9.95 0.43
CA HIS A 262 6.50 -10.83 1.48
C HIS A 262 5.92 -12.15 0.91
N VAL A 263 5.40 -12.09 -0.32
CA VAL A 263 4.80 -13.24 -1.03
C VAL A 263 5.79 -13.91 -2.00
N HIS A 264 7.04 -13.45 -2.08
CA HIS A 264 8.02 -14.08 -2.96
C HIS A 264 8.43 -15.46 -2.46
N LYS A 265 8.65 -16.38 -3.41
CA LYS A 265 9.10 -17.75 -3.11
C LYS A 265 10.61 -17.94 -3.25
N ARG A 266 11.37 -16.84 -3.36
CA ARG A 266 12.82 -16.84 -3.52
C ARG A 266 13.48 -16.15 -2.34
N ASN A 267 14.56 -16.74 -1.83
CA ASN A 267 15.32 -16.23 -0.69
C ASN A 267 16.15 -14.97 -1.01
N ASP A 268 16.45 -14.72 -2.29
CA ASP A 268 17.40 -13.68 -2.74
C ASP A 268 16.76 -12.31 -3.04
N TYR A 269 15.46 -12.16 -2.79
CA TYR A 269 14.72 -10.96 -3.18
C TYR A 269 14.53 -9.93 -2.04
N LEU A 270 14.69 -10.35 -0.78
CA LEU A 270 14.53 -9.50 0.42
C LEU A 270 15.85 -9.30 1.17
N PHE A 271 16.90 -8.82 0.50
CA PHE A 271 18.21 -8.63 1.15
C PHE A 271 18.67 -9.92 1.88
N ASP A 272 18.54 -11.07 1.22
CA ASP A 272 18.81 -12.43 1.72
C ASP A 272 17.86 -12.97 2.83
N ALA A 273 16.84 -12.21 3.24
CA ALA A 273 15.82 -12.71 4.16
C ALA A 273 14.82 -13.65 3.47
N ARG A 274 14.41 -14.71 4.18
CA ARG A 274 13.33 -15.60 3.72
C ARG A 274 11.96 -14.92 3.88
N PRO A 275 11.19 -14.75 2.78
CA PRO A 275 9.85 -14.17 2.84
C PRO A 275 8.87 -14.97 3.70
N ALA A 276 7.89 -14.29 4.30
CA ALA A 276 6.84 -14.90 5.13
C ALA A 276 6.07 -16.02 4.41
N SER A 277 5.91 -15.93 3.09
CA SER A 277 5.19 -16.96 2.30
C SER A 277 5.86 -18.33 2.19
N ILE A 278 7.14 -18.45 2.57
CA ILE A 278 7.89 -19.71 2.53
C ILE A 278 8.45 -20.11 3.90
N ARG A 279 7.89 -19.54 4.97
CA ARG A 279 8.15 -19.92 6.36
C ARG A 279 7.12 -20.91 6.86
#